data_AF-A0A952AX03-F1
#
_entry.id   AF-A0A952AX03-F1
#
_cell.length_a   1.000
_cell.length_b   1.000
_cell.length_c   1.000
_cell.angle_alpha   90.00
_cell.angle_beta   90.00
_cell.angle_gamma   90.00
#
_symmetry.space_group_name_H-M   'P 1'
#
loop_
_entity.id
_entity.type
_entity.pdbx_description
1 polymer ?
#
loop_
_entity_poly.entity_id
_entity_poly.type
_entity_poly.pdbx_seq_one_letter_code
_entity_poly.pdbx_strand_id
1 'polypeptide(L)'
;MKEDKKGKNIFGPLDYSQLGNFLKYCSNDEKVLNGIFNEHKIRFTQPAALNDPLEFNPIIQFKQNEGKYTNYIFDDIVFPSEELRIRHQLIERQLNDFGILSLTKIPDCFDMWSRYANGHRGFLIELKSVFFNHPCMMSKDDKEYEVRKVEYVDEYAVNIDSLVDEHGLIPFADFNVQTFFTKTSRWKDEEEYRLVRRLSDNPCWQSLEHKAHRDRNVYLFDFSLDCIESVTFGACMSLENKKKIMEACKSSGINFLQAIIIRDQKDKFNRPGNVTFAQAEIFPDLLRMGDLGMLVEQKYIEERQKPAIPVKKLSELPYYADGEKWISQYYEDKKSKQKNRPTSSIE
;
A
#
# COMPACT_ATOMS: atom_id res chain seq x y z
N MET A 1 -26.80 15.87 -44.28
CA MET A 1 -25.41 16.08 -43.81
C MET A 1 -25.44 16.29 -42.30
N LYS A 2 -25.18 15.23 -41.54
CA LYS A 2 -24.92 15.29 -40.10
C LYS A 2 -23.46 14.85 -39.95
N GLU A 3 -22.60 15.73 -39.46
CA GLU A 3 -21.23 15.38 -39.11
C GLU A 3 -21.06 15.37 -37.59
N ASP A 4 -20.70 14.17 -37.12
CA ASP A 4 -19.73 13.84 -36.08
C ASP A 4 -19.76 14.55 -34.72
N LYS A 5 -20.48 13.89 -33.80
CA LYS A 5 -20.08 13.81 -32.39
C LYS A 5 -18.83 12.93 -32.29
N LYS A 6 -17.67 13.53 -32.03
CA LYS A 6 -16.45 12.84 -31.59
C LYS A 6 -16.77 11.95 -30.38
N GLY A 7 -16.71 10.64 -30.56
CA GLY A 7 -16.74 9.67 -29.47
C GLY A 7 -15.50 9.83 -28.60
N LYS A 8 -15.67 10.24 -27.33
CA LYS A 8 -14.65 10.04 -26.31
C LYS A 8 -14.44 8.53 -26.17
N ASN A 9 -13.20 8.09 -26.34
CA ASN A 9 -12.81 6.70 -26.15
C ASN A 9 -12.90 6.37 -24.64
N ILE A 10 -13.97 5.67 -24.25
CA ILE A 10 -14.34 5.43 -22.84
C ILE A 10 -13.55 4.25 -22.22
N PHE A 11 -12.72 3.57 -23.03
CA PHE A 11 -12.00 2.34 -22.68
C PHE A 11 -10.47 2.45 -22.84
N GLY A 12 -9.94 3.64 -23.11
CA GLY A 12 -8.49 3.85 -23.09
C GLY A 12 -7.96 3.85 -21.65
N PRO A 13 -6.75 3.32 -21.37
CA PRO A 13 -6.10 3.53 -20.09
C PRO A 13 -6.06 5.04 -19.82
N LEU A 14 -6.49 5.49 -18.63
CA LEU A 14 -6.34 6.91 -18.30
C LEU A 14 -4.84 7.21 -18.23
N ASP A 15 -4.46 8.42 -18.62
CA ASP A 15 -3.09 8.88 -18.47
C ASP A 15 -2.82 9.17 -16.98
N TYR A 16 -2.23 8.19 -16.28
CA TYR A 16 -1.99 8.23 -14.82
C TYR A 16 -0.79 9.08 -14.41
N SER A 17 -0.15 9.78 -15.35
CA SER A 17 0.76 10.89 -15.02
C SER A 17 0.09 11.97 -14.16
N GLN A 18 -1.24 11.92 -14.00
CA GLN A 18 -2.06 12.81 -13.17
C GLN A 18 -2.25 12.40 -11.71
N LEU A 19 -1.92 11.15 -11.30
CA LEU A 19 -1.82 10.78 -9.87
C LEU A 19 -0.51 11.34 -9.29
N GLY A 20 -0.41 12.67 -9.22
CA GLY A 20 0.81 13.39 -8.85
C GLY A 20 1.04 13.52 -7.34
N ASN A 21 0.07 13.08 -6.54
CA ASN A 21 0.06 13.26 -5.09
C ASN A 21 0.62 12.06 -4.32
N PHE A 22 0.61 12.13 -3.00
CA PHE A 22 1.10 11.07 -2.14
C PHE A 22 0.08 9.93 -2.03
N LEU A 23 0.56 8.70 -2.19
CA LEU A 23 -0.26 7.50 -2.24
C LEU A 23 0.03 6.59 -1.04
N LYS A 24 -1.00 5.90 -0.53
CA LYS A 24 -0.88 4.90 0.53
C LYS A 24 -1.52 3.58 0.11
N TYR A 25 -0.69 2.55 -0.02
CA TYR A 25 -1.19 1.18 -0.16
C TYR A 25 -1.74 0.67 1.18
N CYS A 26 -2.93 0.09 1.14
CA CYS A 26 -3.63 -0.47 2.29
C CYS A 26 -4.10 -1.90 2.00
N SER A 27 -4.02 -2.76 3.02
CA SER A 27 -4.65 -4.08 2.97
C SER A 27 -6.17 -3.95 3.08
N ASN A 28 -6.90 -4.99 2.67
CA ASN A 28 -8.33 -5.11 2.91
C ASN A 28 -8.66 -5.76 4.26
N ASP A 29 -7.77 -5.68 5.24
CA ASP A 29 -8.05 -6.12 6.60
C ASP A 29 -9.24 -5.33 7.17
N GLU A 30 -10.15 -6.00 7.85
CA GLU A 30 -11.37 -5.39 8.35
C GLU A 30 -11.10 -4.22 9.31
N LYS A 31 -10.04 -4.30 10.13
CA LYS A 31 -9.63 -3.21 11.03
C LYS A 31 -9.11 -2.00 10.25
N VAL A 32 -8.44 -2.23 9.12
CA VAL A 32 -7.94 -1.14 8.26
C VAL A 32 -9.10 -0.45 7.55
N LEU A 33 -10.03 -1.24 7.01
CA LEU A 33 -11.23 -0.72 6.34
C LEU A 33 -12.09 0.09 7.31
N ASN A 34 -12.43 -0.48 8.47
CA ASN A 34 -13.25 0.19 9.48
C ASN A 34 -12.51 1.40 10.08
N GLY A 35 -11.23 1.24 10.40
CA GLY A 35 -10.39 2.31 10.93
C GLY A 35 -10.43 3.54 10.02
N ILE A 36 -10.16 3.38 8.73
CA ILE A 36 -10.09 4.51 7.80
C ILE A 36 -11.48 5.08 7.48
N PHE A 37 -12.41 4.23 7.05
CA PHE A 37 -13.64 4.70 6.41
C PHE A 37 -14.83 4.89 7.36
N ASN A 38 -14.81 4.25 8.53
CA ASN A 38 -15.90 4.35 9.52
C ASN A 38 -15.47 5.10 10.78
N GLU A 39 -14.26 4.84 11.26
CA GLU A 39 -13.72 5.45 12.49
C GLU A 39 -12.90 6.71 12.21
N HIS A 40 -12.60 6.99 10.94
CA HIS A 40 -11.80 8.14 10.50
C HIS A 40 -10.45 8.18 11.21
N LYS A 41 -9.74 7.06 11.15
CA LYS A 41 -8.44 6.84 11.76
C LYS A 41 -7.40 6.33 10.79
N ILE A 42 -6.16 6.77 10.96
CA ILE A 42 -5.01 6.24 10.24
C ILE A 42 -3.89 5.84 11.19
N ARG A 43 -3.19 4.75 10.87
CA ARG A 43 -2.05 4.28 11.63
C ARG A 43 -0.79 5.06 11.26
N PHE A 44 -0.07 5.50 12.29
CA PHE A 44 1.34 5.84 12.19
C PHE A 44 2.15 4.71 12.81
N THR A 45 2.94 4.01 12.00
CA THR A 45 3.61 2.77 12.40
C THR A 45 4.93 3.10 13.08
N GLN A 46 5.16 2.50 14.24
CA GLN A 46 6.42 2.65 14.96
C GLN A 46 7.55 1.92 14.23
N PRO A 47 8.80 2.39 14.34
CA PRO A 47 9.97 1.81 13.68
C PRO A 47 10.04 0.28 13.74
N ALA A 48 9.84 -0.30 14.93
CA ALA A 48 9.99 -1.74 15.11
C ALA A 48 8.79 -2.60 14.62
N ALA A 49 7.73 -1.95 14.16
CA ALA A 49 6.53 -2.55 13.59
C ALA A 49 6.47 -2.43 12.05
N LEU A 50 7.47 -1.80 11.43
CA LEU A 50 7.63 -1.80 9.99
C LEU A 50 8.08 -3.18 9.49
N ASN A 51 7.93 -3.41 8.19
CA ASN A 51 8.06 -4.74 7.58
C ASN A 51 9.51 -5.15 7.28
N ASP A 52 10.46 -4.20 7.20
CA ASP A 52 11.87 -4.52 6.96
C ASP A 52 12.65 -4.63 8.29
N PRO A 53 13.17 -5.82 8.65
CA PRO A 53 13.93 -6.02 9.89
C PRO A 53 15.30 -5.31 9.91
N LEU A 54 15.79 -4.83 8.76
CA LEU A 54 17.01 -4.03 8.66
C LEU A 54 16.73 -2.53 8.75
N GLU A 55 15.46 -2.14 8.63
CA GLU A 55 15.01 -0.77 8.77
C GLU A 55 15.15 -0.32 10.24
N PHE A 56 15.64 0.90 10.45
CA PHE A 56 15.99 1.42 11.79
C PHE A 56 17.02 0.56 12.55
N ASN A 57 17.79 -0.26 11.84
CA ASN A 57 18.81 -1.12 12.39
C ASN A 57 20.16 -0.95 11.66
N PRO A 58 20.73 0.28 11.58
CA PRO A 58 21.96 0.53 10.83
C PRO A 58 23.16 -0.16 11.49
N ILE A 59 24.22 -0.38 10.70
CA ILE A 59 25.54 -0.72 11.22
C ILE A 59 26.10 0.53 11.90
N ILE A 60 26.47 0.41 13.17
CA ILE A 60 27.11 1.49 13.92
C ILE A 60 28.62 1.38 13.71
N GLN A 61 29.21 2.42 13.13
CA GLN A 61 30.65 2.48 12.83
C GLN A 61 31.35 3.52 13.71
N PHE A 62 32.58 3.20 14.09
CA PHE A 62 33.49 4.09 14.79
C PHE A 62 34.76 4.29 13.94
N LYS A 63 35.40 5.45 14.06
CA LYS A 63 36.72 5.74 13.48
C LYS A 63 37.82 4.92 14.16
N GLN A 64 37.68 4.67 15.47
CA GLN A 64 38.54 3.77 16.23
C GLN A 64 37.70 2.64 16.83
N ASN A 65 37.95 1.42 16.35
CA ASN A 65 37.12 0.25 16.66
C ASN A 65 37.60 -0.55 17.88
N GLU A 66 38.76 -0.23 18.45
CA GLU A 66 39.33 -0.99 19.57
C GLU A 66 38.39 -0.99 20.79
N GLY A 67 37.92 -2.19 21.18
CA GLY A 67 37.03 -2.40 22.32
C GLY A 67 35.57 -1.96 22.14
N LYS A 68 35.22 -1.19 21.09
CA LYS A 68 33.87 -0.62 20.90
C LYS A 68 32.77 -1.65 20.65
N TYR A 69 33.14 -2.81 20.12
CA TYR A 69 32.23 -3.94 19.85
C TYR A 69 32.36 -5.06 20.90
N THR A 70 33.21 -4.89 21.90
CA THR A 70 33.49 -5.91 22.92
C THR A 70 32.57 -5.71 24.12
N ASN A 71 31.89 -6.76 24.54
CA ASN A 71 31.21 -6.78 25.85
C ASN A 71 32.26 -6.97 26.95
N TYR A 72 32.06 -6.32 28.09
CA TYR A 72 32.97 -6.40 29.23
C TYR A 72 32.35 -7.28 30.32
N ILE A 73 33.17 -7.94 31.13
CA ILE A 73 32.71 -8.72 32.29
C ILE A 73 33.42 -8.21 33.52
N PHE A 74 32.66 -7.91 34.57
CA PHE A 74 33.17 -7.54 35.89
C PHE A 74 32.27 -8.18 36.96
N ASP A 75 32.86 -8.92 37.90
CA ASP A 75 32.13 -9.66 38.95
C ASP A 75 30.94 -10.50 38.42
N ASP A 76 31.20 -11.33 37.40
CA ASP A 76 30.19 -12.15 36.70
C ASP A 76 29.04 -11.37 36.02
N ILE A 77 29.12 -10.04 35.97
CA ILE A 77 28.16 -9.18 35.28
C ILE A 77 28.69 -8.80 33.91
N VAL A 78 27.90 -9.09 32.87
CA VAL A 78 28.19 -8.68 31.49
C VAL A 78 27.70 -7.25 31.26
N PHE A 79 28.62 -6.37 30.89
CA PHE A 79 28.33 -5.01 30.43
C PHE A 79 28.29 -4.99 28.91
N PRO A 80 27.30 -4.29 28.31
CA PRO A 80 27.16 -4.21 26.87
C PRO A 80 28.34 -3.46 26.25
N SER A 81 28.66 -3.80 25.01
CA SER A 81 29.59 -3.03 24.18
C SER A 81 29.11 -1.58 24.03
N GLU A 82 30.05 -0.69 23.71
CA GLU A 82 29.73 0.72 23.43
C GLU A 82 28.76 0.84 22.24
N GLU A 83 28.91 -0.01 21.23
CA GLU A 83 27.96 -0.14 20.13
C GLU A 83 26.54 -0.45 20.63
N LEU A 84 26.40 -1.47 21.48
CA LEU A 84 25.11 -1.90 21.96
C LEU A 84 24.48 -0.86 22.90
N ARG A 85 25.30 -0.18 23.71
CA ARG A 85 24.88 0.94 24.56
C ARG A 85 24.35 2.12 23.74
N ILE A 86 25.08 2.53 22.71
CA ILE A 86 24.67 3.62 21.80
C ILE A 86 23.39 3.24 21.06
N ARG A 87 23.32 2.01 20.54
CA ARG A 87 22.12 1.48 19.88
C ARG A 87 20.90 1.57 20.80
N HIS A 88 21.01 1.11 22.04
CA HIS A 88 19.91 1.19 23.00
C HIS A 88 19.48 2.64 23.30
N GLN A 89 20.45 3.53 23.59
CA GLN A 89 20.16 4.88 24.05
C GLN A 89 19.70 5.82 22.92
N LEU A 90 20.28 5.66 21.73
CA LEU A 90 20.08 6.57 20.61
C LEU A 90 18.97 6.08 19.67
N ILE A 91 18.99 4.80 19.29
CA ILE A 91 18.03 4.24 18.33
C ILE A 91 16.77 3.81 19.06
N GLU A 92 16.87 2.86 19.98
CA GLU A 92 15.66 2.22 20.51
C GLU A 92 14.83 3.16 21.37
N ARG A 93 15.45 3.93 22.28
CA ARG A 93 14.71 4.84 23.15
C ARG A 93 14.10 6.01 22.39
N GLN A 94 14.83 6.64 21.48
CA GLN A 94 14.38 7.89 20.86
C GLN A 94 13.40 7.66 19.73
N LEU A 95 13.60 6.62 18.93
CA LEU A 95 12.73 6.35 17.78
C LEU A 95 11.36 5.79 18.21
N ASN A 96 11.27 5.18 19.40
CA ASN A 96 10.01 4.69 19.96
C ASN A 96 8.97 5.79 20.23
N ASP A 97 9.39 7.06 20.29
CA ASP A 97 8.48 8.20 20.47
C ASP A 97 7.83 8.64 19.15
N PHE A 98 8.15 8.00 18.02
CA PHE A 98 7.70 8.42 16.69
C PHE A 98 6.92 7.34 15.95
N GLY A 99 5.96 7.80 15.17
CA GLY A 99 5.19 7.00 14.24
C GLY A 99 5.37 7.50 12.81
N ILE A 100 5.35 6.58 11.87
CA ILE A 100 5.68 6.82 10.46
C ILE A 100 4.47 6.49 9.60
N LEU A 101 4.08 7.43 8.75
CA LEU A 101 3.16 7.20 7.65
C LEU A 101 3.99 7.08 6.36
N SER A 102 4.20 5.83 5.92
CA SER A 102 4.87 5.53 4.65
C SER A 102 3.95 5.76 3.46
N LEU A 103 4.41 6.56 2.51
CA LEU A 103 3.73 7.01 1.30
C LEU A 103 4.59 6.70 0.07
N THR A 104 4.02 6.78 -1.13
CA THR A 104 4.74 6.63 -2.39
C THR A 104 4.16 7.55 -3.46
N LYS A 105 4.87 7.73 -4.57
CA LYS A 105 4.35 8.35 -5.79
C LYS A 105 4.13 7.34 -6.93
N ILE A 106 4.26 6.04 -6.64
CA ILE A 106 4.10 4.98 -7.65
C ILE A 106 2.78 4.26 -7.40
N PRO A 107 1.73 4.53 -8.19
CA PRO A 107 0.44 3.86 -8.01
C PRO A 107 0.41 2.45 -8.58
N ASP A 108 1.25 2.17 -9.58
CA ASP A 108 1.19 0.98 -10.45
C ASP A 108 2.27 -0.07 -10.14
N CYS A 109 2.98 0.07 -9.02
CA CYS A 109 4.00 -0.90 -8.65
C CYS A 109 3.37 -2.26 -8.32
N PHE A 110 3.54 -3.22 -9.22
CA PHE A 110 2.99 -4.58 -9.09
C PHE A 110 3.38 -5.24 -7.76
N ASP A 111 4.64 -5.10 -7.40
CA ASP A 111 5.20 -5.62 -6.17
C ASP A 111 4.57 -4.99 -4.91
N MET A 112 4.29 -3.69 -4.93
CA MET A 112 3.65 -3.01 -3.80
C MET A 112 2.18 -3.42 -3.66
N TRP A 113 1.46 -3.57 -4.76
CA TRP A 113 0.12 -4.15 -4.74
C TRP A 113 0.12 -5.57 -4.15
N SER A 114 1.16 -6.36 -4.47
CA SER A 114 1.32 -7.71 -3.94
C SER A 114 1.63 -7.73 -2.45
N ARG A 115 2.57 -6.90 -1.99
CA ARG A 115 3.06 -6.89 -0.59
C ARG A 115 2.16 -6.11 0.37
N TYR A 116 1.75 -4.90 -0.01
CA TYR A 116 1.10 -3.94 0.89
C TYR A 116 -0.43 -3.90 0.72
N ALA A 117 -0.94 -4.30 -0.44
CA ALA A 117 -2.38 -4.42 -0.70
C ALA A 117 -2.86 -5.88 -0.70
N ASN A 118 -2.29 -6.73 0.16
CA ASN A 118 -2.70 -8.12 0.38
C ASN A 118 -2.90 -8.91 -0.92
N GLY A 119 -1.91 -8.92 -1.82
CA GLY A 119 -2.02 -9.63 -3.10
C GLY A 119 -3.08 -9.02 -4.02
N HIS A 120 -3.09 -7.71 -4.19
CA HIS A 120 -4.08 -6.96 -4.98
C HIS A 120 -5.54 -7.03 -4.46
N ARG A 121 -5.80 -7.54 -3.25
CA ARG A 121 -7.15 -7.54 -2.63
C ARG A 121 -7.47 -6.26 -1.86
N GLY A 122 -6.43 -5.52 -1.50
CA GLY A 122 -6.46 -4.23 -0.83
C GLY A 122 -6.80 -3.08 -1.76
N PHE A 123 -6.43 -1.87 -1.35
CA PHE A 123 -6.73 -0.64 -2.04
C PHE A 123 -5.58 0.36 -1.90
N LEU A 124 -5.62 1.39 -2.73
CA LEU A 124 -4.67 2.49 -2.72
C LEU A 124 -5.44 3.78 -2.47
N ILE A 125 -5.03 4.55 -1.46
CA ILE A 125 -5.53 5.90 -1.21
C ILE A 125 -4.60 6.88 -1.91
N GLU A 126 -5.16 7.79 -2.67
CA GLU A 126 -4.48 9.03 -3.07
C GLU A 126 -4.88 10.14 -2.12
N LEU A 127 -3.89 10.79 -1.52
CA LEU A 127 -4.08 11.93 -0.65
C LEU A 127 -4.08 13.22 -1.48
N LYS A 128 -4.82 14.24 -1.03
CA LYS A 128 -4.74 15.58 -1.62
C LYS A 128 -3.34 16.17 -1.47
N SER A 129 -2.92 17.01 -2.39
CA SER A 129 -1.58 17.65 -2.35
C SER A 129 -1.30 18.41 -1.06
N VAL A 130 -2.34 18.94 -0.40
CA VAL A 130 -2.28 19.74 0.84
C VAL A 130 -2.79 18.99 2.07
N PHE A 131 -2.86 17.64 2.03
CA PHE A 131 -3.41 16.86 3.14
C PHE A 131 -2.70 17.12 4.49
N PHE A 132 -1.40 17.43 4.45
CA PHE A 132 -0.58 17.69 5.63
C PHE A 132 -0.92 19.01 6.34
N ASN A 133 -1.62 19.93 5.67
CA ASN A 133 -2.16 21.16 6.29
C ASN A 133 -3.51 20.93 6.98
N HIS A 134 -4.12 19.75 6.81
CA HIS A 134 -5.41 19.47 7.44
C HIS A 134 -5.23 19.33 8.97
N PRO A 135 -6.13 19.87 9.82
CA PRO A 135 -5.97 19.83 11.28
C PRO A 135 -5.69 18.44 11.88
N CYS A 136 -6.30 17.37 11.33
CA CYS A 136 -6.06 16.00 11.79
C CYS A 136 -4.63 15.47 11.51
N MET A 137 -3.89 16.12 10.61
CA MET A 137 -2.53 15.77 10.22
C MET A 137 -1.48 16.62 10.94
N MET A 138 -1.88 17.62 11.73
CA MET A 138 -0.99 18.51 12.47
C MET A 138 -0.63 17.93 13.84
N SER A 139 0.40 18.50 14.47
CA SER A 139 0.76 18.20 15.86
C SER A 139 -0.28 18.74 16.83
N LYS A 140 -0.24 18.31 18.10
CA LYS A 140 -1.08 18.89 19.17
C LYS A 140 -0.88 20.40 19.40
N ASP A 141 0.26 20.95 18.98
CA ASP A 141 0.61 22.36 19.10
C ASP A 141 0.39 23.12 17.75
N ASP A 142 -0.46 22.58 16.88
CA ASP A 142 -0.80 23.15 15.55
C ASP A 142 0.40 23.41 14.63
N LYS A 143 1.45 22.60 14.75
CA LYS A 143 2.58 22.57 13.81
C LYS A 143 2.38 21.55 12.70
N GLU A 144 2.76 21.95 11.49
CA GLU A 144 2.78 21.06 10.33
C GLU A 144 3.94 20.06 10.42
N TYR A 145 3.68 18.83 9.97
CA TYR A 145 4.71 17.83 9.75
C TYR A 145 5.11 17.81 8.29
N GLU A 146 6.40 17.66 8.03
CA GLU A 146 6.92 17.60 6.67
C GLU A 146 6.85 16.17 6.11
N VAL A 147 6.45 16.06 4.85
CA VAL A 147 6.57 14.83 4.07
C VAL A 147 7.90 14.84 3.32
N ARG A 148 8.82 13.94 3.67
CA ARG A 148 10.15 13.89 3.05
C ARG A 148 10.35 12.61 2.24
N LYS A 149 11.14 12.71 1.18
CA LYS A 149 11.55 11.57 0.36
C LYS A 149 12.58 10.73 1.14
N VAL A 150 12.48 9.41 1.01
CA VAL A 150 13.48 8.47 1.54
C VAL A 150 14.68 8.40 0.58
N GLU A 151 15.87 8.53 1.14
CA GLU A 151 17.15 8.30 0.48
C GLU A 151 17.52 6.81 0.55
N TYR A 152 18.03 6.28 -0.57
CA TYR A 152 18.34 4.87 -0.71
C TYR A 152 19.85 4.64 -0.74
N VAL A 153 20.35 3.78 0.13
CA VAL A 153 21.77 3.43 0.28
C VAL A 153 22.00 1.94 0.15
N ASP A 154 23.14 1.51 -0.42
CA ASP A 154 23.48 0.08 -0.51
C ASP A 154 23.92 -0.48 0.85
N GLU A 155 24.74 0.28 1.57
CA GLU A 155 25.18 -0.04 2.92
C GLU A 155 24.54 0.93 3.91
N TYR A 156 23.65 0.42 4.77
CA TYR A 156 23.03 1.24 5.81
C TYR A 156 23.91 1.28 7.05
N ALA A 157 24.89 2.19 7.04
CA ALA A 157 25.82 2.42 8.13
C ALA A 157 25.75 3.87 8.62
N VAL A 158 25.87 4.05 9.94
CA VAL A 158 25.94 5.35 10.59
C VAL A 158 27.29 5.45 11.29
N ASN A 159 28.09 6.43 10.87
CA ASN A 159 29.35 6.75 11.53
C ASN A 159 29.08 7.73 12.68
N ILE A 160 29.19 7.24 13.91
CA ILE A 160 28.87 8.03 15.11
C ILE A 160 29.80 9.23 15.25
N ASP A 161 31.09 9.06 14.98
CA ASP A 161 32.09 10.13 15.12
C ASP A 161 31.94 11.24 14.06
N SER A 162 31.08 11.04 13.07
CA SER A 162 30.71 12.07 12.08
C SER A 162 29.44 12.82 12.46
N LEU A 163 28.66 12.30 13.42
CA LEU A 163 27.42 12.92 13.92
C LEU A 163 27.62 13.70 15.22
N VAL A 164 28.78 13.56 15.84
CA VAL A 164 29.12 14.26 17.09
C VAL A 164 29.46 15.72 16.78
N ASP A 165 28.77 16.64 17.45
CA ASP A 165 29.02 18.07 17.37
C ASP A 165 30.27 18.51 18.17
N GLU A 166 30.57 19.81 18.16
CA GLU A 166 31.70 20.40 18.87
C GLU A 166 31.63 20.22 20.41
N HIS A 167 30.47 19.81 20.94
CA HIS A 167 30.24 19.56 22.36
C HIS A 167 30.23 18.07 22.73
N GLY A 168 30.48 17.17 21.77
CA GLY A 168 30.49 15.74 22.04
C GLY A 168 29.09 15.10 22.03
N LEU A 169 28.07 15.81 21.54
CA LEU A 169 26.68 15.35 21.50
C LEU A 169 26.26 15.04 20.06
N ILE A 170 25.30 14.13 19.89
CA ILE A 170 24.70 13.86 18.58
C ILE A 170 23.42 14.71 18.47
N PRO A 171 23.37 15.71 17.57
CA PRO A 171 22.17 16.51 17.39
C PRO A 171 20.99 15.64 16.95
N PHE A 172 19.88 15.80 17.65
CA PHE A 172 18.67 15.01 17.42
C PHE A 172 18.14 15.14 15.99
N ALA A 173 18.25 16.34 15.40
CA ALA A 173 17.81 16.60 14.04
C ALA A 173 18.59 15.80 12.99
N ASP A 174 19.92 15.77 13.09
CA ASP A 174 20.80 15.10 12.13
C ASP A 174 20.64 13.58 12.21
N PHE A 175 20.54 13.05 13.43
CA PHE A 175 20.28 11.64 13.66
C PHE A 175 18.91 11.20 13.12
N ASN A 176 17.86 12.00 13.32
CA ASN A 176 16.53 11.70 12.80
C ASN A 176 16.50 11.69 11.27
N VAL A 177 17.23 12.61 10.62
CA VAL A 177 17.28 12.61 9.16
C VAL A 177 17.89 11.32 8.65
N GLN A 178 19.06 10.94 9.19
CA GLN A 178 19.75 9.72 8.79
C GLN A 178 18.98 8.44 9.10
N THR A 179 18.17 8.42 10.17
CA THR A 179 17.43 7.21 10.55
C THR A 179 16.06 7.10 9.92
N PHE A 180 15.24 8.15 9.97
CA PHE A 180 13.87 8.12 9.47
C PHE A 180 13.75 8.22 7.96
N PHE A 181 14.75 8.78 7.27
CA PHE A 181 14.67 9.01 5.83
C PHE A 181 15.78 8.31 5.05
N THR A 182 16.43 7.31 5.63
CA THR A 182 17.35 6.42 4.91
C THR A 182 16.80 4.99 4.90
N LYS A 183 16.86 4.33 3.75
CA LYS A 183 16.49 2.92 3.59
C LYS A 183 17.46 2.21 2.67
N THR A 184 17.53 0.89 2.78
CA THR A 184 18.39 0.11 1.89
C THR A 184 17.86 0.13 0.44
N SER A 185 18.77 0.20 -0.53
CA SER A 185 18.47 0.31 -1.97
C SER A 185 17.67 -0.86 -2.53
N ARG A 186 17.59 -1.98 -1.80
CA ARG A 186 16.74 -3.13 -2.12
C ARG A 186 15.24 -2.79 -2.19
N TRP A 187 14.83 -1.67 -1.59
CA TRP A 187 13.46 -1.16 -1.60
C TRP A 187 13.29 0.10 -2.45
N LYS A 188 14.29 0.44 -3.30
CA LYS A 188 14.26 1.66 -4.14
C LYS A 188 13.03 1.75 -5.04
N ASP A 189 12.50 0.59 -5.44
CA ASP A 189 11.35 0.48 -6.33
C ASP A 189 10.05 0.98 -5.67
N GLU A 190 10.06 1.25 -4.35
CA GLU A 190 8.92 1.83 -3.61
C GLU A 190 8.82 3.34 -3.78
N GLU A 191 9.91 4.04 -4.14
CA GLU A 191 10.02 5.51 -4.12
C GLU A 191 9.29 6.14 -2.91
N GLU A 192 9.71 5.71 -1.72
CA GLU A 192 9.02 5.98 -0.47
C GLU A 192 9.18 7.45 -0.06
N TYR A 193 8.09 8.00 0.49
CA TYR A 193 8.05 9.26 1.23
C TYR A 193 7.50 8.98 2.61
N ARG A 194 7.91 9.75 3.62
CA ARG A 194 7.48 9.57 5.00
C ARG A 194 7.00 10.87 5.60
N LEU A 195 5.86 10.81 6.27
CA LEU A 195 5.47 11.78 7.28
C LEU A 195 5.76 11.15 8.65
N VAL A 196 6.63 11.80 9.42
CA VAL A 196 7.05 11.33 10.74
C VAL A 196 6.45 12.25 11.79
N ARG A 197 5.70 11.69 12.74
CA ARG A 197 5.06 12.45 13.82
C ARG A 197 5.39 11.87 15.19
N ARG A 198 5.27 12.71 16.23
CA ARG A 198 5.38 12.22 17.61
C ARG A 198 4.15 11.39 17.99
N LEU A 199 4.37 10.25 18.61
CA LEU A 199 3.30 9.41 19.15
C LEU A 199 2.62 10.05 20.36
N SER A 200 3.32 10.93 21.07
CA SER A 200 2.76 11.73 22.18
C SER A 200 1.62 12.66 21.76
N ASP A 201 1.40 12.87 20.47
CA ASP A 201 0.21 13.55 19.97
C ASP A 201 -1.06 12.68 20.10
N ASN A 202 -0.89 11.37 20.30
CA ASN A 202 -1.99 10.45 20.55
C ASN A 202 -2.28 10.39 22.05
N PRO A 203 -3.51 10.69 22.52
CA PRO A 203 -3.84 10.66 23.93
C PRO A 203 -3.75 9.25 24.54
N CYS A 204 -3.84 8.20 23.73
CA CYS A 204 -3.71 6.81 24.16
C CYS A 204 -2.25 6.33 24.22
N TRP A 205 -1.29 7.14 23.75
CA TRP A 205 0.12 6.80 23.86
C TRP A 205 0.65 7.13 25.26
N GLN A 206 1.43 6.20 25.81
CA GLN A 206 2.12 6.37 27.08
C GLN A 206 3.60 6.12 26.85
N SER A 207 4.45 6.96 27.46
CA SER A 207 5.89 6.74 27.40
C SER A 207 6.24 5.42 28.06
N LEU A 208 7.04 4.62 27.35
CA LEU A 208 7.50 3.34 27.84
C LEU A 208 8.75 3.59 28.68
N GLU A 209 8.56 4.10 29.89
CA GLU A 209 9.67 4.33 30.80
C GLU A 209 10.39 2.99 31.11
N HIS A 210 11.71 3.00 30.96
CA HIS A 210 12.65 1.99 31.46
C HIS A 210 12.60 0.59 30.83
N LYS A 211 12.06 0.41 29.63
CA LYS A 211 12.25 -0.84 28.87
C LYS A 211 12.73 -0.55 27.47
N ALA A 212 13.93 -1.05 27.17
CA ALA A 212 14.37 -1.20 25.80
C ALA A 212 13.50 -2.24 25.12
N HIS A 213 12.40 -1.76 24.55
CA HIS A 213 11.42 -2.61 23.90
C HIS A 213 11.19 -2.07 22.50
N ARG A 214 10.98 -2.98 21.58
CA ARG A 214 10.53 -2.68 20.22
C ARG A 214 9.03 -2.49 20.26
N ASP A 215 8.58 -1.23 20.26
CA ASP A 215 7.14 -0.94 20.29
C ASP A 215 6.44 -1.45 19.04
N ARG A 216 5.45 -2.30 19.27
CA ARG A 216 4.62 -2.92 18.23
C ARG A 216 3.14 -2.71 18.48
N ASN A 217 2.77 -1.84 19.41
CA ASN A 217 1.39 -1.45 19.64
C ASN A 217 0.79 -0.80 18.38
N VAL A 218 -0.53 -0.58 18.38
CA VAL A 218 -1.20 0.09 17.28
C VAL A 218 -1.66 1.46 17.75
N TYR A 219 -1.09 2.51 17.17
CA TYR A 219 -1.50 3.89 17.43
C TYR A 219 -2.23 4.45 16.22
N LEU A 220 -3.50 4.80 16.45
CA LEU A 220 -4.43 5.32 15.45
C LEU A 220 -4.70 6.81 15.72
N PHE A 221 -4.48 7.64 14.72
CA PHE A 221 -4.68 9.08 14.77
C PHE A 221 -5.93 9.47 13.98
N ASP A 222 -6.56 10.58 14.33
CA ASP A 222 -7.65 11.15 13.54
C ASP A 222 -7.23 11.36 12.08
N PHE A 223 -8.13 11.02 11.16
CA PHE A 223 -7.90 11.07 9.74
C PHE A 223 -9.20 11.37 9.00
N SER A 224 -9.31 12.58 8.45
CA SER A 224 -10.49 13.01 7.70
C SER A 224 -10.52 12.40 6.31
N LEU A 225 -11.72 12.01 5.84
CA LEU A 225 -11.95 11.67 4.44
C LEU A 225 -11.69 12.86 3.51
N ASP A 226 -11.72 14.10 4.02
CA ASP A 226 -11.37 15.30 3.25
C ASP A 226 -9.90 15.31 2.81
N CYS A 227 -9.03 14.53 3.45
CA CYS A 227 -7.65 14.35 3.05
C CYS A 227 -7.48 13.44 1.83
N ILE A 228 -8.53 12.71 1.44
CA ILE A 228 -8.51 11.72 0.35
C ILE A 228 -9.00 12.39 -0.95
N GLU A 229 -8.23 12.22 -2.01
CA GLU A 229 -8.58 12.62 -3.38
C GLU A 229 -9.27 11.48 -4.13
N SER A 230 -8.67 10.29 -4.09
CA SER A 230 -9.21 9.10 -4.74
C SER A 230 -8.90 7.81 -3.99
N VAL A 231 -9.71 6.79 -4.23
CA VAL A 231 -9.48 5.42 -3.77
C VAL A 231 -9.47 4.50 -4.98
N THR A 232 -8.36 3.80 -5.18
CA THR A 232 -8.23 2.77 -6.20
C THR A 232 -8.39 1.40 -5.56
N PHE A 233 -9.39 0.64 -6.01
CA PHE A 233 -9.60 -0.74 -5.60
C PHE A 233 -8.59 -1.67 -6.27
N GLY A 234 -8.02 -2.59 -5.50
CA GLY A 234 -7.13 -3.61 -6.05
C GLY A 234 -7.82 -4.53 -7.05
N ALA A 235 -7.03 -5.11 -7.96
CA ALA A 235 -7.52 -5.97 -9.04
C ALA A 235 -8.32 -7.19 -8.56
N CYS A 236 -8.06 -7.63 -7.32
CA CYS A 236 -8.70 -8.78 -6.68
C CYS A 236 -9.62 -8.38 -5.51
N MET A 237 -9.92 -7.09 -5.31
CA MET A 237 -10.77 -6.65 -4.20
C MET A 237 -12.21 -7.18 -4.34
N SER A 238 -12.78 -7.69 -3.25
CA SER A 238 -14.15 -8.21 -3.21
C SER A 238 -15.20 -7.12 -3.42
N LEU A 239 -16.36 -7.49 -3.98
CA LEU A 239 -17.48 -6.57 -4.17
C LEU A 239 -18.02 -6.03 -2.85
N GLU A 240 -18.00 -6.86 -1.81
CA GLU A 240 -18.43 -6.46 -0.47
C GLU A 240 -17.56 -5.32 0.06
N ASN A 241 -16.24 -5.45 -0.02
CA ASN A 241 -15.32 -4.40 0.43
C ASN A 241 -15.45 -3.13 -0.42
N LYS A 242 -15.62 -3.25 -1.74
CA LYS A 242 -15.88 -2.08 -2.60
C LYS A 242 -17.14 -1.34 -2.15
N LYS A 243 -18.25 -2.06 -1.96
CA LYS A 243 -19.51 -1.47 -1.51
C LYS A 243 -19.38 -0.81 -0.14
N LYS A 244 -18.68 -1.47 0.81
CA LYS A 244 -18.39 -0.91 2.14
C LYS A 244 -17.67 0.44 2.03
N ILE A 245 -16.60 0.51 1.23
CA ILE A 245 -15.84 1.74 1.04
C ILE A 245 -16.68 2.82 0.35
N MET A 246 -17.38 2.47 -0.74
CA MET A 246 -18.18 3.43 -1.50
C MET A 246 -19.34 4.01 -0.68
N GLU A 247 -20.02 3.19 0.12
CA GLU A 247 -21.12 3.69 0.97
C GLU A 247 -20.60 4.59 2.09
N ALA A 248 -19.47 4.24 2.71
CA ALA A 248 -18.83 5.09 3.72
C ALA A 248 -18.38 6.45 3.16
N CYS A 249 -18.04 6.51 1.87
CA CYS A 249 -17.55 7.70 1.18
C CYS A 249 -18.61 8.41 0.31
N LYS A 250 -19.89 8.07 0.46
CA LYS A 250 -20.97 8.57 -0.42
C LYS A 250 -21.13 10.09 -0.41
N SER A 251 -20.71 10.74 0.67
CA SER A 251 -20.80 12.20 0.87
C SER A 251 -19.47 12.94 0.72
N SER A 252 -18.35 12.24 0.47
CA SER A 252 -17.00 12.84 0.54
C SER A 252 -16.43 13.31 -0.80
N GLY A 253 -17.16 13.13 -1.90
CA GLY A 253 -16.71 13.53 -3.25
C GLY A 253 -15.47 12.77 -3.75
N ILE A 254 -15.11 11.67 -3.09
CA ILE A 254 -13.93 10.85 -3.41
C ILE A 254 -14.12 10.14 -4.75
N ASN A 255 -13.09 10.19 -5.60
CA ASN A 255 -13.08 9.46 -6.86
C ASN A 255 -12.74 7.98 -6.65
N PHE A 256 -13.46 7.07 -7.34
CA PHE A 256 -13.18 5.63 -7.26
C PHE A 256 -12.59 5.07 -8.55
N LEU A 257 -11.43 4.44 -8.41
CA LEU A 257 -10.72 3.77 -9.49
C LEU A 257 -10.63 2.26 -9.23
N GLN A 258 -10.27 1.51 -10.25
CA GLN A 258 -10.08 0.06 -10.21
C GLN A 258 -8.76 -0.28 -10.88
N ALA A 259 -7.89 -0.99 -10.16
CA ALA A 259 -6.66 -1.56 -10.71
C ALA A 259 -6.97 -2.73 -11.65
N ILE A 260 -6.26 -2.78 -12.77
CA ILE A 260 -6.27 -3.83 -13.79
C ILE A 260 -4.84 -4.35 -13.94
N ILE A 261 -4.67 -5.66 -14.05
CA ILE A 261 -3.37 -6.26 -14.35
C ILE A 261 -3.33 -6.63 -15.84
N ILE A 262 -2.36 -6.06 -16.57
CA ILE A 262 -2.04 -6.41 -17.96
C ILE A 262 -0.74 -7.22 -17.96
N ARG A 263 -0.77 -8.46 -18.44
CA ARG A 263 0.27 -9.44 -18.12
C ARG A 263 1.44 -9.47 -19.09
N ASP A 264 1.15 -9.22 -20.34
CA ASP A 264 2.07 -9.18 -21.47
C ASP A 264 2.69 -7.79 -21.67
N GLN A 265 2.25 -6.80 -20.89
CA GLN A 265 2.95 -5.53 -20.73
C GLN A 265 3.99 -5.61 -19.63
N LYS A 266 5.07 -4.86 -19.82
CA LYS A 266 6.13 -4.73 -18.82
C LYS A 266 5.88 -3.49 -17.96
N ASP A 267 6.22 -3.59 -16.68
CA ASP A 267 6.24 -2.45 -15.78
C ASP A 267 7.41 -1.49 -16.12
N LYS A 268 7.48 -0.36 -15.41
CA LYS A 268 8.56 0.64 -15.57
C LYS A 268 9.97 0.09 -15.29
N PHE A 269 10.06 -1.08 -14.66
CA PHE A 269 11.32 -1.79 -14.38
C PHE A 269 11.60 -2.91 -15.39
N ASN A 270 10.86 -2.96 -16.51
CA ASN A 270 11.00 -3.96 -17.57
C ASN A 270 10.69 -5.40 -17.12
N ARG A 271 9.85 -5.56 -16.08
CA ARG A 271 9.38 -6.86 -15.55
C ARG A 271 7.97 -7.15 -16.09
N PRO A 272 7.61 -8.41 -16.41
CA PRO A 272 6.29 -8.75 -16.94
C PRO A 272 5.19 -8.52 -15.90
N GLY A 273 4.03 -8.07 -16.36
CA GLY A 273 2.91 -7.67 -15.51
C GLY A 273 2.95 -6.18 -15.20
N ASN A 274 2.10 -5.41 -15.86
CA ASN A 274 1.85 -4.00 -15.56
C ASN A 274 0.50 -3.86 -14.83
N VAL A 275 0.44 -2.93 -13.87
CA VAL A 275 -0.82 -2.50 -13.27
C VAL A 275 -1.23 -1.19 -13.94
N THR A 276 -2.49 -1.10 -14.35
CA THR A 276 -3.11 0.14 -14.82
C THR A 276 -4.42 0.35 -14.08
N PHE A 277 -5.14 1.45 -14.32
CA PHE A 277 -6.42 1.69 -13.64
C PHE A 277 -7.56 1.91 -14.64
N ALA A 278 -8.77 2.10 -14.13
CA ALA A 278 -9.92 2.65 -14.86
C ALA A 278 -10.98 3.10 -13.84
N GLN A 279 -11.94 3.91 -14.26
CA GLN A 279 -13.04 4.36 -13.38
C GLN A 279 -13.84 3.16 -12.87
N ALA A 280 -14.10 3.11 -11.56
CA ALA A 280 -14.76 1.96 -10.94
C ALA A 280 -16.18 1.73 -11.48
N GLU A 281 -16.88 2.80 -11.86
CA GLU A 281 -18.25 2.75 -12.42
C GLU A 281 -18.31 2.15 -13.84
N ILE A 282 -17.20 2.13 -14.57
CA ILE A 282 -17.15 1.72 -15.99
C ILE A 282 -16.95 0.20 -16.14
N PHE A 283 -16.80 -0.55 -15.05
CA PHE A 283 -16.62 -2.01 -15.12
C PHE A 283 -17.94 -2.78 -15.01
N PRO A 284 -18.54 -3.23 -16.14
CA PRO A 284 -19.57 -4.26 -16.09
C PRO A 284 -19.00 -5.53 -15.45
N ASP A 285 -19.88 -6.32 -14.84
CA ASP A 285 -19.60 -7.59 -14.16
C ASP A 285 -18.68 -8.59 -14.91
N LEU A 286 -18.47 -8.38 -16.21
CA LEU A 286 -17.77 -9.25 -17.16
C LEU A 286 -16.23 -9.22 -17.12
N LEU A 287 -15.61 -8.20 -16.51
CA LEU A 287 -14.14 -8.07 -16.36
C LEU A 287 -13.66 -8.37 -14.92
N ARG A 288 -14.54 -8.91 -14.08
CA ARG A 288 -14.27 -9.21 -12.68
C ARG A 288 -13.45 -10.50 -12.55
N MET A 289 -12.27 -10.43 -11.96
CA MET A 289 -11.61 -11.61 -11.43
C MET A 289 -12.28 -11.98 -10.10
N GLY A 290 -12.93 -13.14 -10.04
CA GLY A 290 -13.24 -13.78 -8.75
C GLY A 290 -11.95 -14.25 -8.06
N ASP A 291 -12.07 -14.88 -6.89
CA ASP A 291 -10.92 -15.53 -6.24
C ASP A 291 -10.19 -16.42 -7.25
N LEU A 292 -8.87 -16.19 -7.37
CA LEU A 292 -8.02 -16.67 -8.46
C LEU A 292 -8.08 -18.19 -8.64
N GLY A 293 -8.83 -18.65 -9.65
CA GLY A 293 -8.49 -19.82 -10.45
C GLY A 293 -7.68 -19.37 -11.66
N MET A 294 -6.42 -19.82 -11.73
CA MET A 294 -5.44 -19.74 -12.84
C MET A 294 -5.74 -18.87 -14.08
N LEU A 295 -4.87 -17.87 -14.27
CA LEU A 295 -4.34 -17.21 -15.48
C LEU A 295 -5.23 -16.97 -16.74
N VAL A 296 -5.35 -15.70 -17.19
CA VAL A 296 -5.89 -15.26 -18.49
C VAL A 296 -4.85 -14.48 -19.31
N GLU A 297 -4.68 -14.80 -20.60
CA GLU A 297 -3.78 -14.12 -21.56
C GLU A 297 -4.51 -13.07 -22.44
N GLN A 298 -3.81 -12.02 -22.90
CA GLN A 298 -4.36 -10.85 -23.61
C GLN A 298 -5.03 -11.15 -24.97
N LYS A 299 -4.83 -12.33 -25.55
CA LYS A 299 -5.44 -12.70 -26.84
C LYS A 299 -6.99 -12.68 -26.85
N TYR A 300 -7.63 -12.53 -25.69
CA TYR A 300 -9.08 -12.54 -25.51
C TYR A 300 -9.79 -11.17 -25.59
N ILE A 301 -9.06 -10.04 -25.67
CA ILE A 301 -9.69 -8.71 -25.62
C ILE A 301 -10.02 -8.17 -27.02
N GLU A 302 -9.29 -8.56 -28.07
CA GLU A 302 -9.54 -8.07 -29.43
C GLU A 302 -10.62 -8.88 -30.20
N GLU A 303 -10.93 -10.11 -29.76
CA GLU A 303 -11.87 -10.99 -30.48
C GLU A 303 -13.35 -10.80 -30.10
N ARG A 304 -13.68 -9.98 -29.09
CA ARG A 304 -15.06 -9.84 -28.58
C ARG A 304 -15.96 -8.86 -29.35
N GLN A 305 -15.60 -8.47 -30.57
CA GLN A 305 -16.49 -7.74 -31.49
C GLN A 305 -16.92 -8.55 -32.72
N LYS A 306 -16.98 -9.88 -32.62
CA LYS A 306 -17.65 -10.73 -33.63
C LYS A 306 -18.95 -11.28 -33.07
N PRO A 307 -20.06 -11.29 -33.84
CA PRO A 307 -21.29 -11.96 -33.42
C PRO A 307 -21.01 -13.45 -33.18
N ALA A 308 -21.62 -13.99 -32.14
CA ALA A 308 -21.50 -15.40 -31.80
C ALA A 308 -21.92 -16.27 -32.99
N ILE A 309 -21.10 -17.28 -33.30
CA ILE A 309 -21.43 -18.28 -34.31
C ILE A 309 -22.50 -19.20 -33.70
N PRO A 310 -23.71 -19.28 -34.28
CA PRO A 310 -24.73 -20.16 -33.76
C PRO A 310 -24.33 -21.63 -34.01
N VAL A 311 -24.34 -22.43 -32.94
CA VAL A 311 -24.23 -23.88 -33.01
C VAL A 311 -25.61 -24.50 -32.76
N LYS A 312 -25.97 -25.53 -33.52
CA LYS A 312 -27.28 -26.20 -33.41
C LYS A 312 -27.28 -27.29 -32.34
N LYS A 313 -26.12 -27.83 -31.98
CA LYS A 313 -25.95 -28.88 -30.97
C LYS A 313 -24.68 -28.64 -30.16
N LEU A 314 -24.67 -29.06 -28.89
CA LEU A 314 -23.47 -28.96 -28.03
C LEU A 314 -22.27 -29.70 -28.64
N SER A 315 -22.52 -30.79 -29.36
CA SER A 315 -21.50 -31.58 -30.07
C SER A 315 -20.76 -30.83 -31.17
N GLU A 316 -21.25 -29.65 -31.59
CA GLU A 316 -20.59 -28.80 -32.60
C GLU A 316 -19.54 -27.86 -31.97
N LEU A 317 -19.39 -27.87 -30.65
CA LEU A 317 -18.32 -27.12 -29.99
C LEU A 317 -16.96 -27.76 -30.31
N PRO A 318 -15.94 -26.98 -30.71
CA PRO A 318 -14.65 -27.52 -31.18
C PRO A 318 -13.89 -28.33 -30.13
N TYR A 319 -14.27 -28.21 -28.86
CA TYR A 319 -13.70 -28.93 -27.72
C TYR A 319 -14.68 -29.95 -27.11
N TYR A 320 -15.75 -30.32 -27.83
CA TYR A 320 -16.76 -31.25 -27.30
C TYR A 320 -16.21 -32.65 -27.05
N ALA A 321 -15.36 -33.16 -27.94
CA ALA A 321 -14.81 -34.51 -27.84
C ALA A 321 -14.00 -34.73 -26.54
N ASP A 322 -13.19 -33.74 -26.14
CA ASP A 322 -12.34 -33.82 -24.94
C ASP A 322 -13.01 -33.26 -23.68
N GLY A 323 -14.14 -32.56 -23.85
CA GLY A 323 -14.83 -31.80 -22.81
C GLY A 323 -16.27 -32.22 -22.54
N GLU A 324 -16.78 -33.30 -23.17
CA GLU A 324 -18.20 -33.66 -23.19
C GLU A 324 -18.85 -33.65 -21.79
N LYS A 325 -18.19 -34.28 -20.82
CA LYS A 325 -18.69 -34.38 -19.44
C LYS A 325 -18.82 -33.01 -18.78
N TRP A 326 -17.81 -32.16 -18.96
CA TRP A 326 -17.79 -30.81 -18.41
C TRP A 326 -18.80 -29.89 -19.12
N ILE A 327 -18.89 -29.96 -20.46
CA ILE A 327 -19.82 -29.17 -21.27
C ILE A 327 -21.27 -29.51 -20.91
N SER A 328 -21.59 -30.79 -20.79
CA SER A 328 -22.94 -31.25 -20.44
C SER A 328 -23.32 -30.79 -19.03
N GLN A 329 -22.40 -30.92 -18.07
CA GLN A 329 -22.62 -30.49 -16.69
C GLN A 329 -22.74 -28.97 -16.57
N TYR A 330 -21.89 -28.21 -17.27
CA TYR A 330 -21.96 -26.75 -17.34
C TYR A 330 -23.26 -26.25 -17.97
N TYR A 331 -23.73 -26.92 -19.04
CA TYR A 331 -24.98 -26.60 -19.71
C TYR A 331 -26.17 -26.79 -18.77
N GLU A 332 -26.25 -27.92 -18.07
CA GLU A 332 -27.31 -28.19 -17.09
C GLU A 332 -27.27 -27.22 -15.90
N ASP A 333 -26.07 -26.87 -15.41
CA ASP A 333 -25.88 -25.86 -14.34
C ASP A 333 -26.34 -24.46 -14.75
N LYS A 334 -26.14 -24.08 -16.01
CA LYS A 334 -26.60 -22.77 -16.52
C LYS A 334 -28.09 -22.76 -16.79
N LYS A 335 -28.64 -23.86 -17.31
CA LYS A 335 -30.07 -24.02 -17.59
C LYS A 335 -30.91 -24.05 -16.30
N SER A 336 -30.40 -24.69 -15.25
CA SER A 336 -31.02 -24.67 -13.91
C SER A 336 -30.99 -23.27 -13.27
N LYS A 337 -29.89 -22.53 -13.42
CA LYS A 337 -29.78 -21.12 -12.98
C LYS A 337 -30.65 -20.14 -13.77
N GLN A 338 -30.96 -20.44 -15.03
CA GLN A 338 -31.91 -19.66 -15.83
C GLN A 338 -33.37 -19.91 -15.42
N LYS A 339 -33.72 -21.15 -15.04
CA LYS A 339 -35.05 -21.51 -14.52
C LYS A 339 -35.36 -20.91 -13.14
N ASN A 340 -34.33 -20.61 -12.34
CA ASN A 340 -34.46 -20.03 -11.00
C ASN A 340 -34.40 -18.50 -10.95
N ARG A 341 -34.46 -17.80 -12.09
CA ARG A 341 -34.72 -16.35 -12.08
C ARG A 341 -36.22 -16.13 -11.93
N PRO A 342 -36.69 -15.40 -10.90
CA PRO A 342 -38.09 -15.02 -10.83
C PRO A 342 -38.42 -14.18 -12.08
N THR A 343 -39.44 -14.60 -12.81
CA THR A 343 -40.06 -13.76 -13.83
C THR A 343 -40.64 -12.55 -13.12
N SER A 344 -40.02 -11.38 -13.29
CA SER A 344 -40.72 -10.11 -13.07
C SER A 344 -41.78 -9.99 -14.16
N SER A 345 -42.97 -10.51 -13.90
CA SER A 345 -44.15 -10.16 -14.68
C SER A 345 -44.50 -8.72 -14.33
N ILE A 346 -44.22 -7.83 -15.27
CA ILE A 346 -44.93 -6.55 -15.39
C ILE A 346 -46.24 -6.90 -16.07
N GLU A 347 -47.32 -6.94 -15.29
CA GLU A 347 -48.64 -6.38 -15.60
C GLU A 347 -49.31 -6.00 -14.28
#